data_AF-A0A2A8B1C4-F1
#
_entry.id   AF-A0A2A8B1C4-F1
#
_cell.length_a   1.000
_cell.length_b   1.000
_cell.length_c   1.000
_cell.angle_alpha   90.00
_cell.angle_beta   90.00
_cell.angle_gamma   90.00
#
_symmetry.space_group_name_H-M   'P 1'
#
loop_
_entity.id
_entity.type
_entity.pdbx_description
1 polymer ?
#
loop_
_entity_poly.entity_id
_entity_poly.type
_entity_poly.pdbx_seq_one_letter_code
_entity_poly.pdbx_strand_id
1 'polypeptide(L)'
;KVFEHEFNVKEIEVVDRGAAGKDVYGQISHHLSFRPDDQLYYKFTKKDGEVTGFEFHIDRGGWTPIVAPLLSILAAYNGIPVNPNDL
;
A
#
# COMPACT_ATOMS: atom_id res chain seq x y z
N LYS A 1 11.30 -9.40 6.45
CA LYS A 1 11.37 -10.52 5.47
C LYS A 1 10.29 -11.54 5.79
N VAL A 2 9.40 -11.84 4.86
CA VAL A 2 8.27 -12.79 5.00
C VAL A 2 8.30 -13.70 3.77
N PHE A 3 8.47 -15.01 3.93
CA PHE A 3 8.52 -15.97 2.81
C PHE A 3 9.48 -15.60 1.65
N GLU A 4 10.67 -15.07 1.94
CA GLU A 4 11.64 -14.52 0.95
C GLU A 4 11.28 -13.17 0.32
N HIS A 5 10.12 -12.62 0.63
CA HIS A 5 9.76 -11.25 0.28
C HIS A 5 10.36 -10.28 1.31
N GLU A 6 11.04 -9.24 0.83
CA GLU A 6 11.53 -8.16 1.67
C GLU A 6 10.71 -6.90 1.40
N PHE A 7 10.18 -6.30 2.47
CA PHE A 7 9.40 -5.08 2.40
C PHE A 7 10.15 -3.97 3.12
N ASN A 8 10.42 -2.88 2.43
CA ASN A 8 11.05 -1.69 2.98
C ASN A 8 10.02 -0.56 3.04
N VAL A 9 9.62 -0.20 4.26
CA VAL A 9 8.69 0.91 4.51
C VAL A 9 9.48 2.20 4.53
N LYS A 10 9.14 3.14 3.66
CA LYS A 10 9.78 4.46 3.63
C LYS A 10 9.10 5.40 4.63
N GLU A 11 9.81 6.47 4.99
CA GLU A 11 9.22 7.54 5.80
C GLU A 11 7.95 8.09 5.13
N ILE A 12 6.97 8.39 5.96
CA ILE A 12 5.70 8.97 5.51
C ILE A 12 5.82 10.49 5.42
N GLU A 13 5.09 11.08 4.49
CA GLU A 13 4.85 12.52 4.44
C GLU A 13 3.46 12.81 4.99
N VAL A 14 3.34 13.83 5.83
CA VAL A 14 2.06 14.27 6.38
C VAL A 14 1.83 15.73 6.01
N VAL A 15 0.73 15.99 5.32
CA VAL A 15 0.30 17.33 4.92
C VAL A 15 -0.95 17.71 5.71
N ASP A 16 -0.84 18.72 6.57
CA ASP A 16 -1.98 19.26 7.31
C ASP A 16 -2.84 20.17 6.40
N ARG A 17 -4.13 19.86 6.28
CA ARG A 17 -5.11 20.60 5.49
C ARG A 17 -6.11 21.37 6.37
N GLY A 18 -5.84 21.53 7.67
CA GLY A 18 -6.71 22.21 8.61
C GLY A 18 -8.04 21.48 8.80
N ALA A 19 -9.16 22.18 8.58
CA ALA A 19 -10.50 21.61 8.77
C ALA A 19 -10.84 20.43 7.84
N ALA A 20 -10.07 20.26 6.75
CA ALA A 20 -10.22 19.11 5.86
C ALA A 20 -9.52 17.84 6.38
N GLY A 21 -8.71 17.94 7.44
CA GLY A 21 -7.94 16.83 8.01
C GLY A 21 -6.49 16.82 7.57
N LYS A 22 -5.87 15.64 7.55
CA LYS A 22 -4.46 15.43 7.18
C LYS A 22 -4.38 14.42 6.05
N ASP A 23 -3.61 14.75 5.02
CA ASP A 23 -3.23 13.77 4.02
C ASP A 23 -1.93 13.10 4.47
N VAL A 24 -1.91 11.77 4.45
CA VAL A 24 -0.74 10.96 4.76
C VAL A 24 -0.35 10.22 3.50
N TYR A 25 0.88 10.42 3.06
CA TYR A 25 1.47 9.76 1.91
C TYR A 25 2.54 8.80 2.39
N GLY A 26 2.60 7.61 1.80
CA GLY A 26 3.66 6.67 2.11
C GLY A 26 4.00 5.78 0.95
N GLN A 27 5.11 5.08 1.12
CA GLN A 27 5.66 4.17 0.13
C GLN A 27 6.20 2.91 0.79
N ILE A 28 5.93 1.77 0.17
CA ILE A 28 6.49 0.47 0.55
C ILE A 28 7.18 -0.11 -0.70
N SER A 29 8.47 -0.40 -0.58
CA SER A 29 9.22 -1.16 -1.58
C SER A 29 9.08 -2.65 -1.28
N HIS A 30 8.68 -3.44 -2.25
CA HIS A 30 8.71 -4.89 -2.18
C HIS A 30 9.85 -5.40 -3.05
N HIS A 31 10.92 -5.84 -2.39
CA HIS A 31 12.10 -6.42 -3.01
C HIS A 31 11.92 -7.91 -3.29
N LEU A 32 12.28 -8.29 -4.52
CA LEU A 32 12.38 -9.67 -5.00
C LEU A 32 13.70 -9.83 -5.75
N SER A 33 14.33 -10.99 -5.60
CA SER A 33 15.58 -11.28 -6.31
C SER A 33 15.38 -11.27 -7.83
N PHE A 34 16.39 -10.79 -8.55
CA PHE A 34 16.49 -10.84 -10.02
C PHE A 34 15.45 -10.02 -10.82
N ARG A 35 14.77 -9.06 -10.18
CA ARG A 35 13.95 -8.03 -10.86
C ARG A 35 13.99 -6.71 -10.08
N PRO A 36 13.68 -5.57 -10.71
CA PRO A 36 13.39 -4.34 -9.98
C PRO A 36 12.26 -4.53 -8.97
N ASP A 37 12.36 -3.82 -7.85
CA ASP A 37 11.37 -3.80 -6.77
C ASP A 37 10.01 -3.30 -7.25
N ASP A 38 8.94 -3.87 -6.69
CA ASP A 38 7.61 -3.29 -6.82
C ASP A 38 7.46 -2.15 -5.80
N GLN A 39 6.90 -1.02 -6.22
CA GLN A 39 6.65 0.12 -5.35
C GLN A 39 5.15 0.29 -5.14
N LEU A 40 4.69 0.17 -3.90
CA LEU A 40 3.37 0.62 -3.49
C LEU A 40 3.47 2.05 -2.99
N TYR A 41 2.73 2.94 -3.63
CA TYR A 41 2.45 4.29 -3.15
C TYR A 41 1.04 4.31 -2.61
N TYR A 42 0.84 4.89 -1.43
CA TYR A 42 -0.49 5.05 -0.85
C TYR A 42 -0.68 6.46 -0.33
N LYS A 43 -1.93 6.91 -0.34
CA LYS A 43 -2.39 8.14 0.26
C LYS A 43 -3.66 7.86 1.03
N PHE A 44 -3.76 8.36 2.24
CA PHE A 44 -5.05 8.38 2.95
C PHE A 44 -5.29 9.72 3.62
N THR A 45 -6.56 10.10 3.72
CA THR A 45 -6.97 11.30 4.45
C THR A 45 -7.49 10.89 5.81
N LYS A 46 -6.94 11.50 6.87
CA LYS A 46 -7.40 11.32 8.25
C LYS A 46 -8.09 12.58 8.74
N LYS A 47 -9.33 12.44 9.20
CA LYS A 47 -10.11 13.53 9.78
C LYS A 47 -10.82 13.05 11.05
N ASP A 48 -10.75 13.83 12.12
CA ASP A 48 -11.42 13.56 13.40
C ASP A 48 -11.16 12.15 13.98
N GLY A 49 -9.96 11.60 13.71
CA GLY A 49 -9.55 10.27 14.17
C GLY A 49 -9.83 9.13 13.18
N GLU A 50 -10.64 9.37 12.15
CA GLU A 50 -11.07 8.39 11.16
C GLU A 50 -10.35 8.55 9.82
N VAL A 51 -10.23 7.46 9.05
CA VAL A 51 -9.75 7.49 7.67
C VAL A 51 -10.93 7.69 6.74
N THR A 52 -10.95 8.78 5.99
CA THR A 52 -12.10 9.20 5.16
C THR A 52 -11.86 9.06 3.66
N GLY A 53 -10.62 8.76 3.24
CA GLY A 53 -10.26 8.52 1.86
C GLY A 53 -9.00 7.69 1.77
N PHE A 54 -8.90 6.83 0.75
CA PHE A 54 -7.75 5.97 0.50
C PHE A 54 -7.52 5.84 -1.01
N GLU A 55 -6.30 6.10 -1.44
CA GLU A 55 -5.83 5.93 -2.80
C GLU A 55 -4.53 5.14 -2.77
N PHE A 56 -4.30 4.28 -3.75
CA PHE A 56 -3.02 3.61 -3.90
C PHE A 56 -2.67 3.39 -5.38
N HIS A 57 -1.38 3.32 -5.63
CA HIS A 57 -0.78 3.07 -6.93
C HIS A 57 0.36 2.07 -6.77
N ILE A 58 0.52 1.16 -7.73
CA ILE A 58 1.59 0.17 -7.71
C ILE A 58 2.40 0.31 -8.99
N ASP A 59 3.65 0.72 -8.85
CA ASP A 59 4.64 0.59 -9.92
C ASP A 59 5.29 -0.78 -9.83
N ARG A 60 4.96 -1.65 -10.79
CA ARG A 60 5.57 -2.99 -10.85
C ARG A 60 6.93 -2.90 -11.51
N GLY A 61 7.95 -3.40 -10.81
CA GLY A 61 9.33 -3.48 -11.31
C GLY A 61 9.55 -4.56 -12.38
N GLY A 62 8.51 -5.27 -12.81
CA GLY A 62 8.60 -6.33 -13.82
C GLY A 62 7.23 -6.78 -14.36
N TRP A 63 7.26 -7.71 -15.30
CA TRP A 63 6.07 -8.20 -16.03
C TRP A 63 5.15 -9.10 -15.19
N THR A 64 5.63 -9.61 -14.04
CA THR A 64 4.86 -10.56 -13.22
C THR A 64 3.89 -9.81 -12.30
N PRO A 65 2.58 -10.08 -12.37
CA PRO A 65 1.58 -9.37 -11.59
C PRO A 65 1.65 -9.74 -10.10
N ILE A 66 2.10 -8.81 -9.26
CA ILE A 66 2.05 -8.92 -7.80
C ILE A 66 1.01 -7.93 -7.30
N VAL A 67 -0.27 -8.27 -7.51
CA VAL A 67 -1.42 -7.53 -6.95
C VAL A 67 -2.01 -8.27 -5.76
N ALA A 68 -1.86 -9.60 -5.72
CA ALA A 68 -2.52 -10.45 -4.73
C ALA A 68 -2.09 -10.20 -3.27
N PRO A 69 -0.80 -9.99 -2.92
CA PRO A 69 -0.39 -9.89 -1.51
C PRO A 69 -0.81 -8.57 -0.83
N LEU A 70 -0.84 -7.47 -1.57
CA LEU A 70 -1.13 -6.14 -1.00
C LEU A 70 -2.63 -5.90 -0.84
N LEU A 71 -3.45 -6.34 -1.81
CA LEU A 71 -4.91 -6.31 -1.69
C LEU A 71 -5.38 -7.15 -0.51
N SER A 72 -4.71 -8.27 -0.22
CA SER A 72 -5.09 -9.12 0.90
C SER A 72 -4.75 -8.51 2.27
N ILE A 73 -3.71 -7.67 2.35
CA ILE A 73 -3.41 -6.87 3.55
C ILE A 73 -4.47 -5.77 3.76
N LEU A 74 -4.84 -5.04 2.70
CA LEU A 74 -5.88 -4.00 2.75
C LEU A 74 -7.27 -4.56 3.09
N ALA A 75 -7.62 -5.68 2.49
CA ALA A 75 -8.89 -6.36 2.71
C ALA A 75 -8.98 -6.98 4.11
N ALA A 76 -7.89 -7.52 4.66
CA ALA A 76 -7.83 -7.97 6.05
C ALA A 76 -8.06 -6.83 7.07
N TYR A 77 -7.60 -5.61 6.77
CA TYR A 77 -7.82 -4.43 7.62
C TYR A 77 -9.27 -3.91 7.57
N ASN A 78 -9.97 -4.14 6.45
CA ASN A 78 -11.36 -3.72 6.23
C ASN A 78 -12.39 -4.86 6.36
N GLY A 79 -11.97 -6.06 6.78
CA GLY A 79 -12.85 -7.23 6.89
C GLY A 79 -13.43 -7.75 5.56
N ILE A 80 -12.81 -7.40 4.43
CA ILE A 80 -13.25 -7.80 3.10
C ILE A 80 -12.59 -9.15 2.76
N PRO A 81 -13.35 -10.19 2.38
CA PRO A 81 -12.78 -11.45 1.94
C PRO A 81 -12.06 -11.26 0.59
N VAL A 82 -10.79 -11.68 0.55
CA VAL A 82 -9.90 -11.61 -0.62
C VAL A 82 -9.68 -13.02 -1.15
N ASN A 83 -10.15 -13.26 -2.37
CA ASN A 83 -9.84 -14.49 -3.10
C ASN A 83 -8.62 -14.23 -4.03
N PRO A 84 -7.48 -14.92 -3.82
CA PRO A 84 -6.31 -14.79 -4.69
C PRO A 84 -6.53 -15.26 -6.14
N ASN A 85 -7.59 -16.02 -6.40
CA ASN A 85 -7.86 -16.67 -7.69
C ASN A 85 -8.94 -15.98 -8.55
N ASP A 86 -9.55 -14.88 -8.08
CA ASP A 86 -10.60 -14.15 -8.83
C ASP A 86 -10.05 -12.91 -9.56
N LEU A 87 -8.77 -12.92 -9.96
CA LEU A 87 -8.12 -11.88 -10.78
C LEU A 87 -7.34 -12.49 -11.95
#